data_AF-A0A926CAP0-F1
#
_entry.id   AF-A0A926CAP0-F1
#
_cell.length_a   1.000
_cell.length_b   1.000
_cell.length_c   1.000
_cell.angle_alpha   90.00
_cell.angle_beta   90.00
_cell.angle_gamma   90.00
#
_symmetry.space_group_name_H-M   'P 1'
#
loop_
_entity.id
_entity.type
_entity.pdbx_description
1 polymer ?
#
loop_
_entity_poly.entity_id
_entity_poly.type
_entity_poly.pdbx_seq_one_letter_code
_entity_poly.pdbx_strand_id
1 'polypeptide(L)'
;MLFHISDQAGITCFVPRPAPSASAAVHDGLMVWAIDGEHLENMLLPRDCPRVCFRPGSTSTAGDIARLFGATSARRVIAIEAGWFRRVCQERLYCYELPPATFR
;
A
#
# COMPACT_ATOMS: atom_id res chain seq x y z
N MET A 1 -3.05 -15.73 1.48
CA MET A 1 -3.40 -15.18 0.16
C MET A 1 -2.55 -13.94 -0.07
N LEU A 2 -2.16 -13.65 -1.31
CA LEU A 2 -1.53 -12.39 -1.69
C LEU A 2 -2.53 -11.56 -2.51
N PHE A 3 -2.36 -10.25 -2.48
CA PHE A 3 -3.26 -9.30 -3.12
C PHE A 3 -2.49 -8.29 -3.97
N HIS A 4 -3.03 -7.93 -5.12
CA HIS A 4 -2.62 -6.75 -5.87
C HIS A 4 -3.79 -5.77 -5.91
N ILE A 5 -3.59 -4.55 -5.43
CA ILE A 5 -4.59 -3.48 -5.50
C ILE A 5 -4.24 -2.56 -6.67
N SER A 6 -5.23 -2.23 -7.49
CA SER A 6 -5.08 -1.31 -8.61
C SER A 6 -6.31 -0.43 -8.80
N ASP A 7 -6.10 0.80 -9.25
CA ASP A 7 -7.12 1.68 -9.81
C ASP A 7 -7.44 1.33 -11.29
N GLN A 8 -6.81 0.30 -11.85
CA GLN A 8 -7.10 -0.22 -13.19
C GLN A 8 -7.93 -1.51 -13.12
N ALA A 9 -9.03 -1.52 -13.87
CA ALA A 9 -9.93 -2.66 -13.98
C ALA A 9 -9.42 -3.68 -15.01
N GLY A 10 -9.87 -4.92 -14.89
CA GLY A 10 -9.73 -5.92 -15.96
C GLY A 10 -8.30 -6.37 -16.27
N ILE A 11 -7.36 -6.25 -15.31
CA ILE A 11 -6.01 -6.77 -15.49
C ILE A 11 -6.07 -8.30 -15.53
N THR A 12 -5.76 -8.87 -16.69
CA THR A 12 -5.66 -10.32 -16.88
C THR A 12 -4.21 -10.82 -16.88
N CYS A 13 -3.25 -9.93 -17.10
CA CYS A 13 -1.82 -10.21 -17.08
C CYS A 13 -1.06 -9.02 -16.46
N PHE A 14 -0.28 -9.28 -15.42
CA PHE A 14 0.55 -8.26 -14.78
C PHE A 14 1.92 -8.18 -15.46
N VAL A 15 2.22 -7.03 -16.07
CA VAL A 15 3.54 -6.77 -16.65
C VAL A 15 4.47 -6.25 -15.53
N PRO A 16 5.65 -6.90 -15.31
CA PRO A 16 6.65 -6.41 -14.36
C PRO A 16 7.08 -4.98 -14.66
N ARG A 17 7.24 -4.16 -13.61
CA ARG A 17 7.66 -2.75 -13.72
C ARG A 17 8.93 -2.47 -12.91
N PRO A 18 9.69 -1.41 -13.25
CA PRO A 18 10.83 -0.98 -12.46
C PRO A 18 10.47 -0.82 -10.98
N ALA A 19 11.39 -1.25 -10.11
CA ALA A 19 11.29 -1.00 -8.68
C ALA A 19 11.18 0.51 -8.41
N PRO A 20 10.39 0.94 -7.40
CA PRO A 20 10.23 2.34 -7.07
C PRO A 20 11.51 2.97 -6.48
N SER A 21 12.46 2.14 -6.03
CA SER A 21 13.76 2.56 -5.53
C SER A 21 14.79 1.43 -5.71
N ALA A 22 16.08 1.78 -5.64
CA ALA A 22 17.16 0.79 -5.68
C ALA A 22 17.10 -0.20 -4.50
N SER A 23 16.69 0.26 -3.31
CA SER A 23 16.52 -0.61 -2.13
C SER A 23 15.35 -1.59 -2.25
N ALA A 24 14.37 -1.27 -3.10
CA ALA A 24 13.22 -2.11 -3.38
C ALA A 24 13.47 -3.06 -4.56
N ALA A 25 14.58 -2.91 -5.28
CA ALA A 25 14.90 -3.74 -6.43
C ALA A 25 15.37 -5.14 -6.02
N VAL A 26 14.80 -6.14 -6.67
CA VAL A 26 15.20 -7.56 -6.61
C VAL A 26 15.29 -8.03 -8.06
N HIS A 27 16.15 -9.02 -8.34
CA HIS A 27 16.43 -9.49 -9.70
C HIS A 27 16.89 -8.33 -10.62
N ASP A 28 16.48 -8.33 -11.89
CA ASP A 28 16.79 -7.30 -12.88
C ASP A 28 16.02 -5.98 -12.67
N GLY A 29 15.40 -5.80 -11.51
CA GLY A 29 14.68 -4.59 -11.12
C GLY A 29 13.26 -4.47 -11.67
N LEU A 30 12.78 -5.45 -12.45
CA LEU A 30 11.40 -5.51 -12.95
C LEU A 30 10.56 -6.48 -12.12
N MET A 31 9.44 -6.01 -11.59
CA MET A 31 8.65 -6.80 -10.65
C MET A 31 7.15 -6.50 -10.68
N VAL A 32 6.38 -7.51 -10.29
CA VAL A 32 4.96 -7.38 -9.93
C VAL A 32 4.88 -7.35 -8.41
N TRP A 33 4.21 -6.35 -7.88
CA TRP A 33 4.06 -6.18 -6.43
C TRP A 33 2.80 -6.86 -5.95
N ALA A 34 2.89 -7.54 -4.80
CA ALA A 34 1.75 -8.08 -4.08
C ALA A 34 1.94 -7.83 -2.58
N ILE A 35 0.84 -7.86 -1.84
CA ILE A 35 0.82 -7.64 -0.40
C ILE A 35 0.00 -8.73 0.29
N ASP A 36 0.38 -9.11 1.50
CA ASP A 36 -0.44 -10.00 2.32
C ASP A 36 -1.68 -9.28 2.88
N GLY A 37 -2.59 -10.06 3.48
CA GLY A 37 -3.84 -9.54 4.04
C GLY A 37 -3.67 -8.68 5.30
N GLU A 38 -2.60 -8.85 6.07
CA GLU A 38 -2.36 -8.10 7.31
C GLU A 38 -1.82 -6.69 7.07
N HIS A 39 -1.35 -6.45 5.84
CA HIS A 39 -0.81 -5.19 5.37
C HIS A 39 -1.62 -4.58 4.22
N LEU A 40 -2.72 -5.21 3.81
CA LEU A 40 -3.52 -4.83 2.64
C LEU A 40 -3.94 -3.36 2.65
N GLU A 41 -4.25 -2.82 3.82
CA GLU A 41 -4.65 -1.42 3.99
C GLU A 41 -3.60 -0.43 3.47
N ASN A 42 -2.31 -0.78 3.49
CA ASN A 42 -1.24 0.07 2.95
C ASN A 42 -1.34 0.32 1.43
N MET A 43 -2.17 -0.47 0.74
CA MET A 43 -2.37 -0.41 -0.71
C MET A 43 -3.79 0.01 -1.09
N LEU A 44 -4.66 0.39 -0.14
CA LEU A 44 -6.03 0.85 -0.41
C LEU A 44 -6.07 2.31 -0.90
N LEU A 45 -5.22 2.64 -1.87
CA LEU A 45 -5.11 3.94 -2.52
C LEU A 45 -4.82 3.72 -4.02
N PRO A 46 -5.10 4.71 -4.88
CA PRO A 46 -4.61 4.69 -6.27
C PRO A 46 -3.11 4.41 -6.29
N ARG A 47 -2.65 3.66 -7.30
CA ARG A 47 -1.28 3.13 -7.33
C ARG A 47 -0.23 4.20 -7.07
N ASP A 48 -0.34 5.31 -7.80
CA ASP A 48 0.65 6.39 -7.81
C ASP A 48 0.42 7.44 -6.71
N CYS A 49 -0.55 7.23 -5.80
CA CYS A 49 -0.79 8.13 -4.68
C CYS A 49 0.39 8.08 -3.70
N PRO A 50 1.17 9.18 -3.52
CA PRO A 50 2.21 9.26 -2.53
C PRO A 50 1.63 9.05 -1.14
N ARG A 51 2.26 8.16 -0.36
CA ARG A 51 1.71 7.73 0.93
C ARG A 51 2.78 7.36 1.93
N VAL A 52 2.47 7.59 3.20
CA VAL A 52 3.21 7.07 4.35
C VAL A 52 2.22 6.33 5.24
N CYS A 53 2.47 5.05 5.49
CA CYS A 53 1.65 4.22 6.35
C CYS A 53 2.38 4.01 7.68
N PHE A 54 1.69 4.23 8.80
CA PHE A 54 2.30 4.04 10.11
C PHE A 54 1.29 3.54 11.15
N ARG A 55 1.82 2.82 12.14
CA ARG A 55 1.11 2.28 13.30
C ARG A 55 2.05 2.28 14.51
N PRO A 56 1.55 2.36 15.75
CA PRO A 56 2.40 2.23 16.92
C PRO A 56 3.13 0.87 16.91
N GLY A 57 4.43 0.89 17.18
CA GLY A 57 5.28 -0.30 17.33
C GLY A 57 5.73 -0.50 18.77
N SER A 58 6.46 -1.58 19.03
CA SER A 58 6.99 -1.90 20.38
C SER A 58 7.97 -0.85 20.91
N THR A 59 8.58 -0.07 20.02
CA THR A 59 9.54 1.00 20.35
C THR A 59 8.92 2.40 20.30
N SER A 60 7.63 2.53 19.99
CA SER A 60 6.95 3.83 19.97
C SER A 60 6.82 4.39 21.38
N THR A 61 7.16 5.67 21.57
CA THR A 61 6.99 6.34 22.86
C THR A 61 5.55 6.80 23.05
N ALA A 62 5.14 7.03 24.30
CA ALA A 62 3.84 7.64 24.59
C ALA A 62 3.69 9.03 23.92
N GLY A 63 4.81 9.77 23.78
CA GLY A 63 4.85 11.05 23.08
C GLY A 63 4.58 10.92 21.57
N ASP A 64 5.17 9.93 20.90
CA ASP A 64 4.93 9.66 19.48
C ASP A 64 3.48 9.26 19.24
N ILE A 65 2.94 8.38 20.08
CA ILE A 65 1.55 7.93 19.99
C ILE A 65 0.60 9.11 20.19
N ALA A 66 0.81 9.95 21.21
CA ALA A 66 -0.01 11.13 21.44
C ALA A 66 0.06 12.12 20.25
N ARG A 67 1.26 12.35 19.69
CA ARG A 67 1.46 13.27 18.57
C ARG A 67 0.80 12.78 17.28
N LEU A 68 0.94 11.50 16.96
CA LEU A 68 0.53 10.94 15.66
C LEU A 68 -0.89 10.35 15.67
N PHE A 69 -1.38 9.92 16.83
CA PHE A 69 -2.69 9.28 16.99
C PHE A 69 -3.65 10.02 17.94
N GLY A 70 -3.22 11.08 18.64
CA GLY A 70 -4.06 11.76 19.63
C GLY A 70 -5.38 12.33 19.11
N ALA A 71 -5.51 12.52 17.79
CA ALA A 71 -6.72 12.98 17.12
C ALA A 71 -7.61 11.86 16.56
N THR A 72 -7.28 10.58 16.77
CA THR A 72 -8.01 9.46 16.18
C THR A 72 -7.97 8.20 17.05
N SER A 73 -9.01 7.38 17.00
CA SER A 73 -9.01 6.03 17.58
C SER A 73 -8.56 4.95 16.59
N ALA A 74 -8.11 5.34 15.38
CA ALA A 74 -7.65 4.41 14.37
C ALA A 74 -6.38 3.67 14.81
N ARG A 75 -6.27 2.39 14.46
CA ARG A 75 -5.08 1.56 14.78
C ARG A 75 -3.91 1.79 13.83
N ARG A 76 -4.19 2.35 12.64
CA ARG A 76 -3.23 2.63 11.58
C ARG A 76 -3.62 3.94 10.90
N VAL A 77 -2.64 4.67 10.40
CA VAL A 77 -2.83 5.90 9.65
C VAL A 77 -2.11 5.78 8.31
N ILE A 78 -2.78 6.23 7.26
CA ILE A 78 -2.23 6.38 5.93
C ILE A 78 -2.28 7.88 5.61
N ALA A 79 -1.12 8.53 5.67
CA ALA A 79 -0.98 9.92 5.28
C ALA A 79 -0.73 10.00 3.78
N ILE A 80 -1.43 10.91 3.10
CA ILE A 80 -1.30 11.17 1.66
C ILE A 80 -1.06 12.66 1.43
N GLU A 81 -0.56 13.02 0.25
CA GLU A 81 -0.54 14.42 -0.17
C GLU A 81 -1.96 14.95 -0.37
N ALA A 82 -2.24 16.15 0.16
CA ALA A 82 -3.60 16.72 0.16
C ALA A 82 -4.24 16.83 -1.23
N GLY A 83 -3.43 17.06 -2.27
CA GLY A 83 -3.89 17.13 -3.67
C GLY A 83 -4.55 15.84 -4.17
N TRP A 84 -4.25 14.70 -3.54
CA TRP A 84 -4.83 13.41 -3.90
C TRP A 84 -6.18 13.13 -3.22
N PHE A 85 -6.55 13.89 -2.20
CA PHE A 85 -7.71 13.59 -1.36
C PHE A 85 -9.00 13.36 -2.16
N ARG A 86 -9.31 14.29 -3.08
CA ARG A 86 -10.52 14.17 -3.91
C ARG A 86 -10.49 12.90 -4.76
N ARG A 87 -9.36 12.58 -5.40
CA ARG A 87 -9.22 11.38 -6.23
C ARG A 87 -9.38 10.13 -5.39
N VAL A 88 -8.70 10.05 -4.24
CA VAL A 88 -8.80 8.91 -3.30
C VAL A 88 -10.24 8.64 -2.88
N CYS A 89 -11.03 9.68 -2.59
CA CYS A 89 -12.43 9.52 -2.20
C CYS A 89 -13.37 9.12 -3.36
N GLN A 90 -12.96 9.30 -4.61
CA GLN A 90 -13.80 9.09 -5.80
C GLN A 90 -13.37 7.87 -6.63
N GLU A 91 -12.14 7.41 -6.46
CA GLU A 91 -11.57 6.31 -7.24
C GLU A 91 -12.13 4.96 -6.78
N ARG A 92 -12.34 4.05 -7.75
CA ARG A 92 -12.64 2.65 -7.45
C ARG A 92 -11.37 1.82 -7.55
N LEU A 93 -11.08 1.07 -6.50
CA LEU A 93 -9.98 0.12 -6.48
C LEU A 93 -10.49 -1.29 -6.77
N TYR A 94 -9.65 -2.07 -7.43
CA TYR A 94 -9.86 -3.47 -7.76
C TYR A 94 -8.83 -4.31 -6.99
N CYS A 95 -9.32 -5.36 -6.34
CA CYS A 95 -8.49 -6.31 -5.61
C CYS A 95 -8.35 -7.58 -6.45
N TYR A 96 -7.11 -7.91 -6.79
CA TYR A 96 -6.77 -9.15 -7.50
C TYR A 96 -6.11 -10.10 -6.51
N GLU A 97 -6.69 -11.29 -6.35
CA GLU A 97 -6.15 -12.33 -5.49
C GLU A 97 -5.11 -13.16 -6.25
N LEU A 98 -3.94 -13.32 -5.64
CA LEU A 98 -2.78 -13.99 -6.23
C LEU A 98 -2.45 -15.22 -5.36
N PRO A 99 -2.57 -16.44 -5.90
CA PRO A 99 -2.25 -17.65 -5.14
C PRO A 99 -0.76 -17.67 -4.76
N PRO A 100 -0.42 -17.74 -3.45
CA PRO A 100 0.98 -17.73 -3.02
C PRO A 100 1.81 -18.87 -3.61
N ALA A 101 1.19 -20.02 -3.89
CA ALA A 101 1.87 -21.19 -4.44
C ALA A 101 2.40 -20.99 -5.88
N THR A 102 1.80 -20.05 -6.64
CA THR A 102 2.13 -19.80 -8.05
C THR A 102 2.71 -18.41 -8.29
N PHE A 103 2.65 -17.50 -7.30
CA PHE A 103 3.26 -16.18 -7.38
C PHE A 103 4.76 -16.26 -7.08
N ARG A 104 5.61 -15.83 -8.02
CA ARG A 104 7.07 -15.92 -7.95
C ARG A 104 7.72 -14.63 -8.41
#